data_AF-A0A4Q5S8T9-F1
#
_entry.id   AF-A0A4Q5S8T9-F1
#
_cell.length_a   1.000
_cell.length_b   1.000
_cell.length_c   1.000
_cell.angle_alpha   90.00
_cell.angle_beta   90.00
_cell.angle_gamma   90.00
#
_symmetry.space_group_name_H-M   'P 1'
#
loop_
_entity.id
_entity.type
_entity.pdbx_description
1 polymer ?
#
loop_
_entity_poly.entity_id
_entity_poly.type
_entity_poly.pdbx_seq_one_letter_code
_entity_poly.pdbx_strand_id
1 'polypeptide(L)'
;MKLKFKALMLLAGGIMMQAASAQSQRKAPAYPLITHNPYFSIWSTTDELTGSSTKHWTGADQSLLGLISVDGTIYRFLGKESETFKTILPASDEKAYVVK
;
A
#
# COMPACT_ATOMS: atom_id res chain seq x y z
N MET A 1 -12.31 52.45 9.60
CA MET A 1 -11.15 51.67 10.13
C MET A 1 -11.56 50.36 10.82
N LYS A 2 -12.57 50.35 11.72
CA LYS A 2 -12.96 49.16 12.50
C LYS A 2 -13.48 47.95 11.67
N LEU A 3 -14.15 48.20 10.54
CA LEU A 3 -14.69 47.13 9.69
C LEU A 3 -13.60 46.35 8.94
N LYS A 4 -12.58 47.05 8.43
CA LYS A 4 -11.42 46.43 7.77
C LYS A 4 -10.59 45.59 8.75
N PHE A 5 -10.50 46.02 10.02
CA PHE A 5 -9.81 45.29 11.07
C PHE A 5 -10.53 44.00 11.49
N LYS A 6 -11.88 44.03 11.58
CA LYS A 6 -12.69 42.82 11.82
C LYS A 6 -12.59 41.82 10.67
N ALA A 7 -12.62 42.31 9.43
CA ALA A 7 -12.45 41.47 8.23
C ALA A 7 -11.06 40.81 8.20
N LEU A 8 -10.00 41.55 8.59
CA LEU A 8 -8.65 41.02 8.69
C LEU A 8 -8.53 39.94 9.77
N MET A 9 -9.19 40.11 10.92
CA MET A 9 -9.21 39.08 11.97
C MET A 9 -9.99 37.83 11.57
N LEU A 10 -11.11 37.97 10.86
CA LEU A 10 -11.87 36.84 10.30
C LEU A 10 -11.05 36.05 9.27
N LEU A 11 -10.31 36.76 8.41
CA LEU A 11 -9.44 36.13 7.42
C LEU A 11 -8.26 35.39 8.06
N ALA A 12 -7.63 36.01 9.06
CA ALA A 12 -6.53 35.39 9.81
C ALA A 12 -6.98 34.13 10.59
N GLY A 13 -8.17 34.18 11.20
CA GLY A 13 -8.76 33.03 11.89
C GLY A 13 -9.05 31.86 10.94
N GLY A 14 -9.58 32.14 9.73
CA GLY A 14 -9.82 31.12 8.72
C GLY A 14 -8.55 30.44 8.19
N ILE A 15 -7.43 31.16 8.13
CA ILE A 15 -6.13 30.60 7.71
C ILE A 15 -5.55 29.69 8.81
N MET A 16 -5.63 30.11 10.08
CA MET A 16 -5.14 29.28 11.21
C MET A 16 -5.94 27.97 11.36
N MET A 17 -7.24 27.99 11.08
CA MET A 17 -8.09 26.80 11.19
C MET A 17 -7.79 25.76 10.09
N GLN A 18 -7.40 26.20 8.89
CA GLN A 18 -6.93 25.30 7.83
C GLN A 18 -5.57 24.67 8.15
N ALA A 19 -4.63 25.44 8.70
CA ALA A 19 -3.31 24.94 9.10
C ALA A 19 -3.41 23.82 10.17
N ALA A 20 -4.40 23.88 11.07
CA ALA A 20 -4.62 22.85 12.08
C ALA A 20 -5.10 21.51 11.49
N SER A 21 -5.87 21.53 10.39
CA SER A 21 -6.36 20.29 9.76
C SER A 21 -5.27 19.48 9.05
N ALA A 22 -4.24 20.15 8.49
CA ALA A 22 -3.17 19.52 7.72
C ALA A 22 -2.24 18.60 8.55
N GLN A 23 -2.15 18.81 9.86
CA GLN A 23 -1.31 18.03 10.77
C GLN A 23 -1.90 16.64 11.12
N SER A 24 -3.12 16.33 10.64
CA SER A 24 -3.91 15.19 11.12
C SER A 24 -3.64 13.88 10.37
N GLN A 25 -2.95 13.90 9.22
CA GLN A 25 -2.72 12.69 8.44
C GLN A 25 -1.48 11.92 8.93
N ARG A 26 -1.62 11.25 10.08
CA ARG A 26 -0.61 10.33 10.62
C ARG A 26 -0.76 8.95 9.97
N LYS A 27 -0.41 8.84 8.69
CA LYS A 27 -0.28 7.53 8.04
C LYS A 27 1.13 7.00 8.25
N ALA A 28 1.22 5.78 8.77
CA ALA A 28 2.49 5.07 8.77
C ALA A 28 2.85 4.66 7.33
N PRO A 29 4.15 4.57 6.99
CA PRO A 29 4.57 4.11 5.67
C PRO A 29 4.24 2.63 5.43
N ALA A 30 4.09 1.84 6.50
CA ALA A 30 3.70 0.43 6.43
C ALA A 30 3.02 -0.03 7.72
N TYR A 31 2.14 -1.03 7.61
CA TYR A 31 1.41 -1.63 8.72
C TYR A 31 1.76 -3.11 8.86
N PRO A 32 2.12 -3.59 10.07
CA PRO A 32 2.42 -5.00 10.28
C PRO A 32 1.15 -5.85 10.18
N LEU A 33 1.21 -6.93 9.40
CA LEU A 33 0.12 -7.91 9.24
C LEU A 33 0.38 -9.17 10.06
N ILE A 34 1.62 -9.65 10.06
CA ILE A 34 2.08 -10.80 10.84
C ILE A 34 3.40 -10.41 11.49
N THR A 35 3.46 -10.46 12.82
CA THR A 35 4.66 -10.20 13.60
C THR A 35 4.93 -11.38 14.52
N HIS A 36 5.76 -12.31 14.09
CA HIS A 36 6.13 -13.47 14.89
C HIS A 36 7.58 -13.37 15.39
N ASN A 37 8.53 -13.20 14.46
CA ASN A 37 9.94 -13.04 14.78
C ASN A 37 10.62 -12.13 13.72
N PRO A 38 11.89 -11.70 13.94
CA PRO A 38 12.58 -10.80 13.01
C PRO A 38 12.73 -11.35 11.58
N TYR A 39 12.65 -12.67 11.38
CA TYR A 39 12.74 -13.31 10.06
C TYR A 39 11.37 -13.67 9.46
N PHE A 40 10.30 -13.47 10.23
CA PHE A 40 8.93 -13.75 9.83
C PHE A 40 8.04 -12.59 10.29
N SER A 41 8.21 -11.48 9.56
CA SER A 41 7.40 -10.28 9.70
C SER A 41 6.91 -9.85 8.34
N ILE A 42 5.58 -9.84 8.15
CA ILE A 42 4.91 -9.52 6.88
C ILE A 42 4.11 -8.23 7.05
N TRP A 43 4.19 -7.34 6.07
CA TRP A 43 3.76 -5.95 6.13
C TRP A 43 2.89 -5.58 4.92
N SER A 44 1.94 -4.68 5.14
CA SER A 44 1.28 -3.91 4.09
C SER A 44 2.00 -2.58 3.90
N THR A 45 2.43 -2.28 2.67
CA THR A 45 3.16 -1.05 2.34
C THR A 45 2.34 -0.07 1.51
N THR A 46 1.04 -0.32 1.38
CA THR A 46 0.11 0.49 0.60
C THR A 46 -1.08 0.93 1.43
N ASP A 47 -1.69 2.03 1.01
CA ASP A 47 -2.92 2.54 1.61
C ASP A 47 -4.12 1.59 1.39
N GLU A 48 -4.11 0.85 0.29
CA GLU A 48 -5.11 -0.17 -0.02
C GLU A 48 -4.53 -1.57 0.23
N LEU A 49 -5.18 -2.38 1.06
CA LEU A 49 -4.71 -3.71 1.46
C LEU A 49 -4.62 -4.71 0.30
N THR A 50 -5.40 -4.47 -0.77
CA THR A 50 -5.45 -5.24 -2.01
C THR A 50 -4.58 -4.69 -3.13
N GLY A 51 -3.91 -3.54 -2.90
CA GLY A 51 -3.20 -2.78 -3.93
C GLY A 51 -1.82 -3.34 -4.30
N SER A 52 -1.16 -4.07 -3.40
CA SER A 52 0.14 -4.69 -3.67
C SER A 52 0.27 -6.06 -3.04
N SER A 53 1.31 -6.81 -3.45
CA SER A 53 1.75 -7.96 -2.67
C SER A 53 2.26 -7.49 -1.30
N THR A 54 2.08 -8.34 -0.30
CA THR A 54 2.60 -8.13 1.05
C THR A 54 4.12 -8.30 1.06
N LYS A 55 4.78 -7.57 1.94
CA LYS A 55 6.24 -7.47 1.97
C LYS A 55 6.82 -8.08 3.24
N HIS A 56 7.97 -8.72 3.12
CA HIS A 56 8.83 -8.98 4.26
C HIS A 56 9.41 -7.65 4.81
N TRP A 57 9.90 -7.62 6.05
CA TRP A 57 10.51 -6.39 6.60
C TRP A 57 11.70 -5.87 5.78
N THR A 58 12.37 -6.74 5.03
CA THR A 58 13.46 -6.37 4.11
C THR A 58 12.99 -5.73 2.81
N GLY A 59 11.69 -5.64 2.57
CA GLY A 59 11.09 -5.13 1.33
C GLY A 59 10.96 -6.17 0.21
N ALA A 60 11.47 -7.39 0.41
CA ALA A 60 11.24 -8.50 -0.51
C ALA A 60 9.76 -8.90 -0.55
N ASP A 61 9.29 -9.39 -1.70
CA ASP A 61 7.95 -9.93 -1.83
C ASP A 61 7.78 -11.17 -0.95
N GLN A 62 6.72 -11.17 -0.14
CA GLN A 62 6.31 -12.31 0.67
C GLN A 62 4.79 -12.40 0.59
N SER A 63 4.32 -12.88 -0.55
CA SER A 63 2.92 -12.80 -0.98
C SER A 63 1.97 -13.57 -0.07
N LEU A 64 0.94 -12.88 0.41
CA LEU A 64 -0.25 -13.43 1.04
C LEU A 64 -1.47 -13.00 0.24
N LEU A 65 -2.38 -13.94 -0.03
CA LEU A 65 -3.70 -13.64 -0.58
C LEU A 65 -4.76 -13.98 0.47
N GLY A 66 -5.56 -12.98 0.85
CA GLY A 66 -6.71 -13.20 1.72
C GLY A 66 -7.97 -13.27 0.88
N LEU A 67 -8.64 -14.43 0.94
CA LEU A 67 -9.92 -14.69 0.28
C LEU A 67 -10.98 -14.96 1.35
N ILE A 68 -12.18 -14.45 1.13
CA ILE A 68 -13.36 -14.73 1.96
C ILE A 68 -14.53 -15.10 1.07
N SER A 69 -15.32 -16.10 1.47
CA SER A 69 -16.56 -16.47 0.78
C SER A 69 -17.75 -15.87 1.52
N VAL A 70 -18.59 -15.14 0.80
CA VAL A 70 -19.86 -14.57 1.28
C VAL A 70 -20.95 -15.01 0.30
N ASP A 71 -21.89 -15.83 0.78
CA ASP A 71 -23.02 -16.34 -0.01
C ASP A 71 -22.62 -17.00 -1.35
N GLY A 72 -21.52 -17.75 -1.34
CA GLY A 72 -20.98 -18.43 -2.53
C GLY A 72 -20.15 -17.53 -3.45
N THR A 73 -20.05 -16.22 -3.18
CA THR A 73 -19.16 -15.30 -3.90
C THR A 73 -17.82 -15.18 -3.16
N ILE A 74 -16.71 -15.33 -3.88
CA ILE A 74 -15.36 -15.20 -3.32
C ILE A 74 -14.88 -13.76 -3.52
N TYR A 75 -14.47 -13.13 -2.42
CA TYR A 75 -13.90 -11.79 -2.39
C TYR A 75 -12.44 -11.86 -1.96
N ARG A 76 -11.57 -11.14 -2.67
CA ARG A 76 -10.19 -10.90 -2.23
C ARG A 76 -10.16 -9.64 -1.39
N PHE A 77 -9.69 -9.77 -0.15
CA PHE A 77 -9.59 -8.66 0.80
C PHE A 77 -8.14 -8.29 1.15
N LEU A 78 -7.16 -9.11 0.78
CA LEU A 78 -5.75 -8.89 1.09
C LEU A 78 -4.85 -9.35 -0.06
N GLY A 79 -3.82 -8.55 -0.31
CA GLY A 79 -2.73 -8.85 -1.23
C GLY A 79 -3.13 -8.71 -2.69
N LYS A 80 -2.14 -8.69 -3.58
CA LYS A 80 -2.32 -8.67 -5.04
C LYS A 80 -1.79 -9.96 -5.64
N GLU A 81 -2.52 -10.49 -6.62
CA GLU A 81 -2.07 -11.66 -7.38
C GLU A 81 -0.76 -11.38 -8.12
N SER A 82 0.09 -12.42 -8.22
CA SER A 82 1.31 -12.35 -9.00
C SER A 82 0.97 -12.30 -10.50
N GLU A 83 1.64 -11.39 -11.20
CA GLU A 83 1.52 -11.28 -12.65
C GLU A 83 2.03 -12.58 -13.30
N THR A 84 1.18 -13.23 -14.09
CA THR A 84 1.59 -14.39 -14.89
C THR A 84 2.10 -13.90 -16.23
N PHE A 85 3.41 -14.01 -16.45
CA PHE A 85 4.01 -13.60 -17.71
C PHE A 85 3.95 -14.72 -18.74
N LYS A 86 3.63 -14.37 -19.99
CA LYS A 86 3.76 -15.28 -21.12
C LYS A 86 5.18 -15.20 -21.65
N THR A 87 5.89 -16.32 -21.62
CA THR A 87 7.19 -16.47 -22.26
C THR A 87 7.05 -16.21 -23.77
N ILE A 88 7.72 -15.18 -24.27
CA ILE A 88 7.80 -14.84 -25.70
C ILE A 88 9.12 -15.30 -26.34
N LEU A 89 10.18 -15.44 -25.55
CA LEU A 89 11.48 -15.96 -25.97
C LEU A 89 11.92 -16.99 -24.93
N PRO A 90 12.42 -18.16 -25.37
CA PRO A 90 12.87 -19.19 -24.45
C PRO A 90 14.08 -18.70 -23.65
N ALA A 91 13.98 -18.71 -22.33
CA ALA A 91 15.11 -18.54 -21.45
C ALA A 91 15.94 -19.85 -21.38
N SER A 92 17.17 -19.77 -20.88
CA SER A 92 18.10 -20.92 -20.89
C SER A 92 17.61 -22.09 -20.03
N ASP A 93 16.74 -21.83 -19.07
CA ASP A 93 16.05 -22.79 -18.20
C ASP A 93 14.81 -23.42 -18.87
N GLU A 94 14.31 -22.83 -19.94
CA GLU A 94 13.14 -23.31 -20.69
C GLU A 94 13.51 -24.15 -21.92
N LYS A 95 14.69 -23.89 -22.55
CA LYS A 95 15.23 -24.72 -23.63
C LYS A 95 16.72 -25.00 -23.44
N ALA A 96 17.08 -26.28 -23.57
CA ALA A 96 18.48 -26.69 -23.62
C ALA A 96 19.20 -26.04 -24.81
N TYR A 97 20.34 -25.42 -24.54
CA TYR A 97 21.21 -24.85 -25.57
C TYR A 97 21.86 -25.99 -26.37
N VAL A 98 21.57 -26.07 -27.67
CA VAL A 98 22.18 -27.06 -28.57
C VAL A 98 23.34 -26.40 -29.30
N VAL A 99 24.56 -26.76 -28.91
CA VAL A 99 25.79 -26.39 -29.61
C VAL A 99 25.93 -27.28 -30.86
N LYS A 100 26.29 -26.67 -32.00
CA LYS A 100 26.61 -27.36 -33.25
C LYS A 100 28.12 -27.57 -33.38
#